data_AF-A0A9D4DJK8-F1
#
_entry.id   AF-A0A9D4DJK8-F1
#
_cell.length_a   1.000
_cell.length_b   1.000
_cell.length_c   1.000
_cell.angle_alpha   90.00
_cell.angle_beta   90.00
_cell.angle_gamma   90.00
#
_symmetry.space_group_name_H-M   'P 1'
#
loop_
_entity.id
_entity.type
_entity.pdbx_description
1 polymer ?
#
loop_
_entity_poly.entity_id
_entity_poly.type
_entity_poly.pdbx_seq_one_letter_code
_entity_poly.pdbx_strand_id
1 'polypeptide(L)'
;MTIEKRLDDISSKLSHVLTKEDSSVIKDIIKETVEQLKDQLLGNVIRRIEILESYAFEQKREIELLKNENASKSKIIEGLKIQNAALEQNKDRESMQNDEFANATEQYSRRNNLRITGVPEDQDRQSSESVTNKSVTLVNTHLGMSIVPNEIDTAHRLGQFKPN
;
A
#
# COMPACT_ATOMS: atom_id res chain seq x y z
N MET A 1 -32.65 41.98 -8.51
CA MET A 1 -32.80 43.29 -9.18
C MET A 1 -31.46 43.61 -9.82
N THR A 2 -31.34 43.46 -11.14
CA THR A 2 -30.07 43.51 -11.89
C THR A 2 -29.48 44.93 -11.89
N ILE A 3 -28.15 45.03 -11.96
CA ILE A 3 -27.41 46.30 -11.97
C ILE A 3 -27.91 47.22 -13.10
N GLU A 4 -28.21 46.65 -14.27
CA GLU A 4 -28.82 47.36 -15.41
C GLU A 4 -30.12 48.07 -15.04
N LYS A 5 -31.00 47.40 -14.30
CA LYS A 5 -32.30 47.96 -13.88
C LYS A 5 -32.13 49.13 -12.90
N ARG A 6 -31.04 49.18 -12.13
CA ARG A 6 -30.70 50.32 -11.27
C ARG A 6 -30.07 51.47 -12.06
N LEU A 7 -29.26 51.16 -13.07
CA LEU A 7 -28.66 52.14 -13.98
C LEU A 7 -29.74 52.87 -14.80
N ASP A 8 -30.73 52.14 -15.31
CA ASP A 8 -31.86 52.73 -16.05
C ASP A 8 -32.70 53.66 -15.16
N ASP A 9 -32.94 53.27 -13.91
CA ASP A 9 -33.73 54.05 -12.95
C ASP A 9 -32.99 55.33 -12.51
N ILE A 10 -31.66 55.28 -12.40
CA ILE A 10 -30.79 56.43 -12.13
C ILE A 10 -30.74 57.36 -13.36
N SER A 11 -30.60 56.79 -14.56
CA SER A 11 -30.55 57.53 -15.83
C SER A 11 -31.86 58.27 -16.12
N SER A 12 -33.00 57.63 -15.82
CA SER A 12 -34.34 58.22 -15.88
C SER A 12 -34.47 59.44 -14.94
N LYS A 13 -34.03 59.31 -13.68
CA LYS A 13 -34.10 60.39 -12.68
C LYS A 13 -33.18 61.56 -13.01
N LEU A 14 -31.97 61.30 -13.53
CA LEU A 14 -31.04 62.32 -14.01
C LEU A 14 -31.59 63.12 -15.20
N SER A 15 -32.26 62.44 -16.14
CA SER A 15 -32.84 63.07 -17.33
C SER A 15 -33.96 64.06 -16.97
N HIS A 16 -34.72 63.78 -15.92
CA HIS A 16 -35.84 64.63 -15.49
C HIS A 16 -35.37 65.91 -14.75
N VAL A 17 -34.27 65.82 -14.01
CA VAL A 17 -33.68 66.95 -13.26
C VAL A 17 -33.03 68.01 -14.17
N LEU A 18 -32.59 67.63 -15.38
CA LEU A 18 -31.93 68.53 -16.34
C LEU A 18 -32.86 69.57 -17.01
N THR A 19 -34.16 69.55 -16.75
CA THR A 19 -35.17 70.34 -17.49
C THR A 19 -35.68 71.60 -16.79
N LYS A 20 -35.23 71.93 -15.57
CA LYS A 20 -35.69 73.12 -14.82
C LYS A 20 -34.58 74.17 -14.64
N GLU A 21 -34.98 75.45 -14.72
CA GLU A 21 -34.23 76.65 -15.13
C GLU A 21 -33.04 77.16 -14.27
N ASP A 22 -32.49 76.41 -13.31
CA ASP A 22 -31.20 76.75 -12.64
C ASP A 22 -30.05 75.89 -13.18
N SER A 23 -29.86 75.98 -14.50
CA SER A 23 -29.06 75.04 -15.30
C SER A 23 -27.58 74.92 -14.88
N SER A 24 -26.94 75.94 -14.31
CA SER A 24 -25.52 75.87 -13.94
C SER A 24 -25.29 75.19 -12.59
N VAL A 25 -26.04 75.57 -11.55
CA VAL A 25 -25.91 75.02 -10.19
C VAL A 25 -26.25 73.53 -10.19
N ILE A 26 -27.31 73.13 -10.89
CA ILE A 26 -27.71 71.72 -11.02
C ILE A 26 -26.64 70.92 -11.78
N LYS A 27 -26.02 71.49 -12.83
CA LYS A 27 -24.92 70.84 -13.56
C LYS A 27 -23.68 70.66 -12.68
N ASP A 28 -23.34 71.65 -11.85
CA ASP A 28 -22.20 71.58 -10.95
C ASP A 28 -22.40 70.49 -9.88
N ILE A 29 -23.59 70.42 -9.28
CA ILE A 29 -23.95 69.36 -8.32
C ILE A 29 -23.91 67.97 -8.96
N ILE A 30 -24.44 67.83 -10.19
CA ILE A 30 -24.40 66.55 -10.92
C ILE A 30 -22.95 66.17 -11.21
N LYS A 31 -22.13 67.11 -11.67
CA LYS A 31 -20.71 66.85 -11.97
C LYS A 31 -19.94 66.41 -10.72
N GLU A 32 -20.16 67.08 -9.59
CA GLU A 32 -19.56 66.71 -8.32
C GLU A 32 -20.01 65.30 -7.87
N THR A 33 -21.31 65.00 -7.97
CA THR A 33 -21.86 63.69 -7.61
C THR A 33 -21.30 62.57 -8.49
N VAL A 34 -21.15 62.82 -9.80
CA VAL A 34 -20.56 61.88 -10.75
C VAL A 34 -19.08 61.64 -10.44
N GLU A 35 -18.32 62.68 -10.09
CA GLU A 35 -16.92 62.52 -9.74
C GLU A 35 -16.74 61.75 -8.42
N GLN A 36 -17.57 62.03 -7.41
CA GLN A 36 -17.60 61.27 -6.15
C GLN A 36 -17.94 59.79 -6.39
N LEU A 37 -18.94 59.50 -7.23
CA LEU A 37 -19.30 58.12 -7.57
C LEU A 37 -18.18 57.41 -8.33
N LYS A 38 -17.52 58.10 -9.25
CA LYS A 38 -16.36 57.59 -9.99
C LYS A 38 -15.22 57.23 -9.04
N ASP A 39 -14.88 58.12 -8.10
CA ASP A 39 -13.82 57.89 -7.12
C ASP A 39 -14.14 56.71 -6.19
N GLN A 40 -15.39 56.60 -5.73
CA GLN A 40 -15.86 55.46 -4.95
C GLN A 40 -15.77 54.15 -5.73
N LEU A 41 -16.16 54.17 -7.01
CA LEU A 41 -16.13 52.97 -7.85
C LEU A 41 -14.69 52.53 -8.12
N LEU A 42 -13.80 53.47 -8.45
CA LEU A 42 -12.37 53.23 -8.63
C LEU A 42 -11.74 52.68 -7.35
N GLY A 43 -12.01 53.29 -6.19
CA GLY A 43 -11.50 52.82 -4.90
C GLY A 43 -11.95 51.39 -4.58
N ASN A 44 -13.21 51.05 -4.88
CA ASN A 44 -13.72 49.68 -4.69
C ASN A 44 -13.06 48.67 -5.63
N VAL A 45 -12.85 49.05 -6.90
CA VAL A 45 -12.18 48.19 -7.89
C VAL A 45 -10.73 47.93 -7.49
N ILE A 46 -9.99 48.98 -7.10
CA ILE A 46 -8.59 48.88 -6.64
C ILE A 46 -8.50 47.94 -5.44
N ARG A 47 -9.32 48.17 -4.40
CA ARG A 47 -9.33 47.30 -3.21
C ARG A 47 -9.64 45.84 -3.56
N ARG A 48 -10.51 45.59 -4.54
CA ARG A 48 -10.82 44.22 -4.95
C ARG A 48 -9.67 43.57 -5.71
N ILE A 49 -8.96 44.34 -6.54
CA ILE A 49 -7.74 43.88 -7.23
C ILE A 49 -6.68 43.47 -6.22
N GLU A 50 -6.40 44.31 -5.21
CA GLU A 50 -5.40 44.02 -4.18
C GLU A 50 -5.69 42.70 -3.43
N ILE A 51 -6.96 42.47 -3.08
CA ILE A 51 -7.38 41.21 -2.43
C ILE A 51 -7.16 40.01 -3.34
N LEU A 52 -7.52 40.13 -4.63
CA LEU A 52 -7.37 39.04 -5.59
C LEU A 52 -5.91 38.74 -5.90
N GLU A 53 -5.06 39.76 -6.00
CA GLU A 53 -3.62 39.61 -6.18
C GLU A 53 -2.97 38.89 -4.98
N SER A 54 -3.36 39.28 -3.76
CA SER A 54 -2.89 38.62 -2.54
C SER A 54 -3.26 37.13 -2.53
N TYR A 55 -4.51 36.82 -2.86
CA TYR A 55 -4.99 35.43 -2.92
C TYR A 55 -4.29 34.62 -4.03
N ALA A 56 -4.11 35.22 -5.21
CA ALA A 56 -3.41 34.57 -6.32
C ALA A 56 -1.94 34.30 -5.98
N PHE A 57 -1.30 35.19 -5.21
CA PHE A 57 0.07 34.99 -4.73
C PHE A 57 0.15 33.83 -3.72
N GLU A 58 -0.74 33.79 -2.73
CA GLU A 58 -0.81 32.71 -1.75
C GLU A 58 -1.07 31.35 -2.41
N GLN A 59 -2.03 31.28 -3.32
CA GLN A 59 -2.32 30.04 -4.07
C GLN A 59 -1.13 29.56 -4.89
N LYS A 60 -0.39 30.46 -5.55
CA LYS A 60 0.83 30.10 -6.29
C LYS A 60 1.87 29.48 -5.37
N ARG A 61 2.06 30.06 -4.18
CA ARG A 61 2.99 29.55 -3.17
C ARG A 61 2.58 28.16 -2.67
N GLU A 62 1.29 27.95 -2.40
CA GLU A 62 0.77 26.65 -1.98
C GLU A 62 0.97 25.57 -3.05
N ILE A 63 0.71 25.90 -4.32
CA ILE A 63 0.94 24.99 -5.45
C ILE A 63 2.42 24.57 -5.53
N GLU A 64 3.35 25.49 -5.29
CA GLU A 64 4.78 25.18 -5.32
C GLU A 64 5.18 24.23 -4.18
N LEU A 65 4.66 24.45 -2.97
CA LEU A 65 4.87 23.56 -1.83
C LEU A 65 4.33 22.15 -2.11
N LEU A 66 3.09 22.05 -2.61
CA LEU A 66 2.47 20.77 -2.96
C LEU A 66 3.22 20.03 -4.07
N LYS A 67 3.76 20.75 -5.06
CA LYS A 67 4.61 20.15 -6.10
C LYS A 67 5.89 19.56 -5.52
N ASN A 68 6.54 20.28 -4.61
CA ASN A 68 7.76 19.81 -3.95
C ASN A 68 7.50 18.57 -3.09
N GLU A 69 6.39 18.56 -2.34
CA GLU A 69 5.97 17.41 -1.55
C GLU A 69 5.60 16.19 -2.42
N ASN A 70 4.91 16.40 -3.54
CA ASN A 70 4.64 15.31 -4.47
C ASN A 70 5.91 14.74 -5.11
N ALA A 71 6.89 15.59 -5.42
CA ALA A 71 8.18 15.15 -5.94
C ALA A 71 8.95 14.30 -4.91
N SER A 72 8.95 14.70 -3.63
CA SER A 72 9.60 13.94 -2.57
C SER A 72 8.90 12.60 -2.32
N LYS A 73 7.56 12.59 -2.23
CA LYS A 73 6.76 11.36 -2.08
C LYS A 73 6.96 10.40 -3.25
N SER A 74 7.03 10.92 -4.48
CA SER A 74 7.29 10.09 -5.67
C SER A 74 8.65 9.38 -5.60
N LYS A 75 9.69 10.07 -5.12
CA LYS A 75 11.02 9.46 -4.92
C LYS A 75 10.98 8.36 -3.86
N ILE A 76 10.26 8.57 -2.76
CA ILE A 76 10.11 7.57 -1.69
C ILE A 76 9.40 6.31 -2.22
N ILE A 77 8.29 6.49 -2.97
CA ILE A 77 7.54 5.38 -3.56
C ILE A 77 8.43 4.56 -4.49
N GLU A 78 9.25 5.21 -5.31
CA GLU A 78 10.16 4.50 -6.21
C GLU A 78 11.24 3.73 -5.45
N GLY A 79 11.81 4.32 -4.39
CA GLY A 79 12.74 3.61 -3.51
C GLY A 79 12.14 2.37 -2.86
N LEU A 80 10.89 2.46 -2.37
CA LEU A 80 10.18 1.33 -1.76
C LEU A 80 9.89 0.21 -2.78
N LYS A 81 9.57 0.55 -4.03
CA LYS A 81 9.37 -0.46 -5.08
C LYS A 81 10.64 -1.26 -5.35
N ILE A 82 11.78 -0.59 -5.45
CA ILE A 82 13.08 -1.24 -5.66
C ILE A 82 13.41 -2.15 -4.48
N GLN A 83 13.20 -1.68 -3.25
CA GLN A 83 13.46 -2.47 -2.04
C GLN A 83 12.56 -3.71 -1.95
N ASN A 84 11.28 -3.58 -2.26
CA ASN A 84 10.36 -4.72 -2.29
C ASN A 84 10.75 -5.76 -3.35
N ALA A 85 11.14 -5.32 -4.54
CA ALA A 85 11.60 -6.24 -5.58
C ALA A 85 12.85 -7.02 -5.13
N ALA A 86 13.78 -6.38 -4.41
CA ALA A 86 14.95 -7.04 -3.86
C ALA A 86 14.59 -8.04 -2.75
N LEU A 87 13.63 -7.71 -1.88
CA LEU A 87 13.17 -8.60 -0.82
C LEU A 87 12.49 -9.86 -1.36
N GLU A 88 11.63 -9.75 -2.37
CA GLU A 88 10.99 -10.92 -3.00
C GLU A 88 12.04 -11.85 -3.63
N GLN A 89 13.04 -11.30 -4.33
CA GLN A 89 14.12 -12.13 -4.88
C GLN A 89 14.93 -12.85 -3.79
N ASN A 90 15.17 -12.21 -2.65
CA ASN A 90 15.88 -12.86 -1.54
C ASN A 90 15.05 -13.97 -0.92
N LYS A 91 13.75 -13.75 -0.74
CA LYS A 91 12.82 -14.74 -0.22
C LYS A 91 12.76 -15.99 -1.09
N ASP A 92 12.71 -15.82 -2.42
CA ASP A 92 12.72 -16.94 -3.35
C ASP A 92 14.02 -17.76 -3.24
N ARG A 93 15.17 -17.06 -3.14
CA ARG A 93 16.48 -17.72 -2.94
C ARG A 93 16.57 -18.48 -1.62
N GLU A 94 16.10 -17.88 -0.53
CA GLU A 94 16.07 -18.53 0.78
C GLU A 94 15.16 -19.76 0.78
N SER A 95 14.00 -19.68 0.12
CA SER A 95 13.10 -20.83 -0.04
C SER A 95 13.79 -21.98 -0.76
N MET A 96 14.46 -21.70 -1.89
CA MET A 96 15.19 -22.72 -2.65
C MET A 96 16.31 -23.35 -1.83
N GLN A 97 17.09 -22.55 -1.10
CA GLN A 97 18.15 -23.06 -0.24
C GLN A 97 17.62 -23.94 0.90
N ASN A 98 16.50 -23.54 1.51
CA ASN A 98 15.89 -24.32 2.57
C ASN A 98 15.37 -25.66 2.06
N ASP A 99 14.75 -25.69 0.87
CA ASP A 99 14.26 -26.92 0.25
C ASP A 99 15.42 -27.87 -0.11
N GLU A 100 16.51 -27.34 -0.65
CA GLU A 100 17.73 -28.12 -0.93
C GLU A 100 18.34 -28.68 0.34
N PHE A 101 18.47 -27.85 1.38
CA PHE A 101 19.00 -28.27 2.67
C PHE A 101 18.13 -29.32 3.33
N ALA A 102 16.80 -29.15 3.30
CA ALA A 102 15.85 -30.10 3.86
C ALA A 102 15.94 -31.46 3.13
N ASN A 103 15.98 -31.44 1.80
CA ASN A 103 16.15 -32.65 0.99
C ASN A 103 17.48 -33.35 1.27
N ALA A 104 18.59 -32.63 1.30
CA ALA A 104 19.90 -33.19 1.61
C ALA A 104 19.94 -33.80 3.02
N THR A 105 19.36 -33.11 4.00
CA THR A 105 19.28 -33.58 5.39
C THR A 105 18.41 -34.83 5.52
N GLU A 106 17.26 -34.86 4.86
CA GLU A 106 16.35 -36.01 4.87
C GLU A 106 17.02 -37.23 4.21
N GLN A 107 17.70 -37.04 3.08
CA GLN A 107 18.46 -38.10 2.41
C GLN A 107 19.61 -38.61 3.28
N TYR A 108 20.36 -37.72 3.92
CA TYR A 108 21.44 -38.09 4.83
C TYR A 108 20.93 -38.91 6.01
N SER A 109 19.81 -38.49 6.63
CA SER A 109 19.17 -39.20 7.73
C SER A 109 18.66 -40.59 7.32
N ARG A 110 18.16 -40.75 6.09
CA ARG A 110 17.62 -42.03 5.59
C ARG A 110 18.66 -43.00 5.06
N ARG A 111 19.91 -42.56 4.84
CA ARG A 111 20.94 -43.34 4.14
C ARG A 111 21.17 -44.74 4.72
N ASN A 112 21.08 -44.88 6.05
CA ASN A 112 21.29 -46.15 6.75
C ASN A 112 19.99 -46.78 7.28
N ASN A 113 18.83 -46.27 6.86
CA ASN A 113 17.53 -46.77 7.30
C ASN A 113 16.92 -47.66 6.22
N LEU A 114 16.41 -48.84 6.60
CA LEU A 114 15.68 -49.74 5.72
C LEU A 114 14.21 -49.78 6.12
N ARG A 115 13.30 -49.65 5.13
CA ARG A 115 11.86 -49.87 5.34
C ARG A 115 11.48 -51.26 4.86
N ILE A 116 11.16 -52.15 5.78
CA ILE A 116 10.67 -53.50 5.49
C ILE A 116 9.14 -53.46 5.52
N THR A 117 8.49 -53.99 4.48
CA THR A 117 7.01 -54.05 4.38
C THR A 117 6.55 -55.50 4.25
N GLY A 118 5.27 -55.76 4.55
CA GLY A 118 4.69 -57.11 4.45
C GLY A 118 5.02 -58.05 5.61
N VAL A 119 5.64 -57.56 6.69
CA VAL A 119 5.84 -58.34 7.92
C VAL A 119 4.53 -58.32 8.73
N PRO A 120 3.91 -59.48 9.01
CA PRO A 120 2.68 -59.55 9.79
C PRO A 120 2.79 -58.82 11.14
N GLU A 121 1.71 -58.14 11.54
CA GLU A 121 1.58 -57.55 12.88
C GLU A 121 1.26 -58.65 13.90
N ASP A 122 1.76 -58.50 15.12
CA ASP A 122 1.32 -59.32 16.24
C ASP A 122 0.04 -58.75 16.84
N GLN A 123 -0.72 -59.58 17.57
CA GLN A 123 -1.95 -59.16 18.25
C GLN A 123 -1.66 -58.13 19.36
N ASP A 124 -0.48 -58.19 19.94
CA ASP A 124 -0.03 -57.28 21.00
C ASP A 124 0.93 -56.21 20.48
N ARG A 125 1.09 -55.13 21.27
CA ARG A 125 2.05 -54.07 20.98
C ARG A 125 3.47 -54.65 20.96
N GLN A 126 4.10 -54.63 19.79
CA GLN A 126 5.46 -55.13 19.62
C GLN A 126 6.47 -54.21 20.31
N SER A 127 7.42 -54.79 21.05
CA SER A 127 8.58 -54.10 21.59
C SER A 127 9.63 -53.85 20.50
N SER A 128 10.50 -52.86 20.70
CA SER A 128 11.64 -52.60 19.80
C SER A 128 12.48 -53.86 19.59
N GLU A 129 12.79 -54.58 20.68
CA GLU A 129 13.55 -55.83 20.65
C GLU A 129 12.89 -56.91 19.78
N SER A 130 11.56 -57.08 19.91
CA SER A 130 10.83 -58.03 19.07
C SER A 130 10.90 -57.67 17.59
N VAL A 131 10.85 -56.38 17.26
CA VAL A 131 10.94 -55.91 15.87
C VAL A 131 12.36 -56.09 15.32
N THR A 132 13.39 -55.81 16.13
CA THR A 132 14.80 -56.06 15.79
C THR A 132 15.02 -57.53 15.47
N ASN A 133 14.57 -58.43 16.34
CA ASN A 133 14.74 -59.88 16.15
C ASN A 133 14.03 -60.38 14.88
N LYS A 134 12.80 -59.93 14.63
CA LYS A 134 12.08 -60.25 13.37
C LYS A 134 12.84 -59.77 12.13
N SER A 135 13.43 -58.58 12.20
CA SER A 135 14.20 -58.00 11.10
C SER A 135 15.47 -58.81 10.83
N VAL A 136 16.22 -59.18 11.87
CA VAL A 136 17.41 -60.05 11.77
C VAL A 136 17.06 -61.40 11.17
N THR A 137 16.00 -62.06 11.66
CA THR A 137 15.55 -63.34 11.12
C THR A 137 15.18 -63.23 9.64
N LEU A 138 14.45 -62.17 9.26
CA LEU A 138 14.04 -61.96 7.88
C LEU A 138 15.25 -61.79 6.95
N VAL A 139 16.18 -60.90 7.32
CA VAL A 139 17.40 -60.63 6.54
C VAL A 139 18.27 -61.88 6.43
N ASN A 140 18.51 -62.58 7.54
CA ASN A 140 19.39 -63.75 7.54
C ASN A 140 18.81 -64.93 6.76
N THR A 141 17.49 -65.11 6.81
CA THR A 141 16.82 -66.23 6.14
C THR A 141 16.65 -65.99 4.64
N HIS A 142 16.30 -64.76 4.23
CA HIS A 142 15.86 -64.50 2.86
C HIS A 142 16.90 -63.75 2.01
N LEU A 143 17.79 -62.98 2.63
CA LEU A 143 18.77 -62.17 1.90
C LEU A 143 20.19 -62.76 1.93
N GLY A 144 20.39 -63.89 2.65
CA GLY A 144 21.70 -64.57 2.74
C GLY A 144 22.78 -63.73 3.43
N MET A 145 22.39 -62.71 4.19
CA MET A 145 23.27 -61.88 4.99
C MET A 145 23.36 -62.45 6.41
N SER A 146 24.42 -62.13 7.15
CA SER A 146 24.53 -62.52 8.56
C SER A 146 24.66 -61.26 9.39
N ILE A 147 23.52 -60.71 9.81
CA ILE A 147 23.48 -59.57 10.73
C ILE A 147 23.09 -60.02 12.14
N VAL A 148 23.53 -59.26 13.16
CA VAL A 148 23.19 -59.48 14.57
C VAL A 148 22.43 -58.28 15.16
N PRO A 149 21.61 -58.45 16.23
CA PRO A 149 20.78 -57.38 16.76
C PRO A 149 21.53 -56.09 17.13
N ASN A 150 22.77 -56.20 17.61
CA ASN A 150 23.59 -55.05 18.02
C ASN A 150 24.11 -54.21 16.84
N GLU A 151 23.93 -54.67 15.60
CA GLU A 151 24.23 -53.90 14.38
C GLU A 151 23.04 -53.03 13.94
N ILE A 152 21.89 -53.13 14.63
CA ILE A 152 20.70 -52.32 14.38
C ILE A 152 20.53 -51.33 15.53
N ASP A 153 20.75 -50.04 15.24
CA ASP A 153 20.60 -48.98 16.24
C ASP A 153 19.16 -48.85 16.76
N THR A 154 18.16 -48.95 15.86
CA THR A 154 16.73 -48.84 16.22
C THR A 154 15.87 -49.57 15.21
N ALA A 155 14.93 -50.39 15.70
CA ALA A 155 13.88 -50.99 14.88
C ALA A 155 12.51 -50.74 15.52
N HIS A 156 11.55 -50.28 14.72
CA HIS A 156 10.19 -50.01 15.19
C HIS A 156 9.19 -50.07 14.03
N ARG A 157 7.91 -50.28 14.36
CA ARG A 157 6.81 -50.14 13.41
C ARG A 157 6.53 -48.67 13.14
N LEU A 158 6.20 -48.34 11.90
CA LEU A 158 5.78 -46.99 11.51
C LEU A 158 4.28 -46.82 11.74
N GLY A 159 3.88 -45.69 12.34
CA GLY A 159 2.48 -45.36 12.62
C GLY A 159 2.04 -45.67 14.05
N GLN A 160 0.75 -45.44 14.35
CA GLN A 160 0.17 -45.74 15.66
C GLN A 160 -0.30 -47.20 15.70
N PHE A 161 -0.02 -47.90 16.80
CA PHE A 161 -0.56 -49.23 17.04
C PHE A 161 -2.09 -49.16 17.07
N LYS A 162 -2.73 -49.96 16.22
CA LYS A 162 -4.18 -50.15 16.20
C LYS A 162 -4.45 -51.61 16.52
N PRO A 163 -4.95 -51.94 17.72
CA PRO A 163 -5.38 -53.30 18.01
C PRO A 163 -6.53 -53.66 17.06
N ASN A 164 -6.50 -54.89 16.54
CA ASN A 164 -7.58 -55.45 15.71
C ASN A 164 -8.84 -55.69 16.55
#